data_AF-A0A7W1C864-F1
#
_entry.id   AF-A0A7W1C864-F1
#
_cell.length_a   1.000
_cell.length_b   1.000
_cell.length_c   1.000
_cell.angle_alpha   90.00
_cell.angle_beta   90.00
_cell.angle_gamma   90.00
#
_symmetry.space_group_name_H-M   'P 1'
#
loop_
_entity.id
_entity.type
_entity.pdbx_description
1 polymer ?
#
loop_
_entity_poly.entity_id
_entity_poly.type
_entity_poly.pdbx_seq_one_letter_code
_entity_poly.pdbx_strand_id
1 'polypeptide(L)'
;MPDSLAFYFGFVAKGTVCEGARLEHTFLPARLRCSACGMEWDRGPPVFRCPAGDDVRVAVVSGHEFEIESIDVGEDEVYVSRP
;
A
#
# COMPACT_ATOMS: atom_id res chain seq x y z
N MET A 1 -10.70 -4.80 0.35
CA MET A 1 -10.38 -4.94 1.78
C MET A 1 -9.68 -3.71 2.40
N PRO A 2 -9.96 -2.44 2.03
CA PRO A 2 -9.46 -1.29 2.80
C PRO A 2 -10.25 -1.05 4.10
N ASP A 3 -11.58 -1.14 4.02
CA ASP A 3 -12.46 -0.70 5.09
C ASP A 3 -12.26 -1.49 6.39
N SER A 4 -11.96 -2.79 6.27
CA SER A 4 -11.64 -3.64 7.43
C SER A 4 -10.35 -3.20 8.13
N LEU A 5 -9.32 -2.80 7.38
CA LEU A 5 -8.06 -2.32 7.98
C LEU A 5 -8.27 -1.02 8.76
N ALA A 6 -9.00 -0.06 8.18
CA ALA A 6 -9.35 1.19 8.86
C ALA A 6 -10.17 0.94 10.13
N PHE A 7 -11.13 0.01 10.07
CA PHE A 7 -11.93 -0.37 11.23
C PHE A 7 -11.08 -0.99 12.35
N TYR A 8 -10.24 -1.98 12.03
CA TYR A 8 -9.41 -2.64 13.05
C TYR A 8 -8.33 -1.72 13.59
N PHE A 9 -7.76 -0.83 12.77
CA PHE A 9 -6.79 0.18 13.22
C PHE A 9 -7.38 1.05 14.34
N GLY A 10 -8.59 1.58 14.13
CA GLY A 10 -9.27 2.37 15.16
C GLY A 10 -9.58 1.59 16.43
N PHE A 11 -9.77 0.27 16.36
CA PHE A 11 -9.94 -0.57 17.54
C PHE A 11 -8.63 -0.76 18.31
N VAL A 12 -7.54 -1.11 17.64
CA VAL A 12 -6.25 -1.37 18.28
C VAL A 12 -5.55 -0.11 18.78
N ALA A 13 -5.88 1.06 18.20
CA ALA A 13 -5.30 2.34 18.61
C ALA A 13 -5.87 2.88 19.94
N LYS A 14 -7.05 2.41 20.37
CA LYS A 14 -7.68 2.88 21.62
C LYS A 14 -6.83 2.59 22.84
N GLY A 15 -6.68 3.58 23.72
CA GLY A 15 -5.87 3.50 24.92
C GLY A 15 -4.37 3.52 24.67
N THR A 16 -3.92 3.88 23.46
CA THR A 16 -2.51 4.03 23.09
C THR A 16 -2.19 5.49 22.73
N VAL A 17 -0.90 5.80 22.53
CA VAL A 17 -0.49 7.12 21.99
C VAL A 17 -1.04 7.41 20.59
N CYS A 18 -1.48 6.38 19.87
CA CYS A 18 -2.06 6.48 18.54
C CYS A 18 -3.59 6.69 18.57
N GLU A 19 -4.22 6.83 19.75
CA GLU A 19 -5.66 7.05 19.82
C GLU A 19 -6.05 8.32 19.04
N GLY A 20 -7.02 8.18 18.13
CA GLY A 20 -7.43 9.27 17.24
C GLY A 20 -6.54 9.50 16.01
N ALA A 21 -5.46 8.72 15.84
CA ALA A 21 -4.66 8.75 14.61
C ALA A 21 -5.51 8.34 13.38
N ARG A 22 -5.13 8.87 12.21
CA ARG A 22 -5.79 8.59 10.94
C ARG A 22 -4.96 7.59 10.13
N LEU A 23 -5.62 6.56 9.62
CA LEU A 23 -5.01 5.62 8.66
C LEU A 23 -5.38 6.06 7.24
N GLU A 24 -4.39 6.54 6.50
CA GLU A 24 -4.51 6.78 5.06
C GLU A 24 -3.91 5.59 4.31
N HIS A 25 -4.54 5.18 3.21
CA HIS A 25 -4.08 4.05 2.42
C HIS A 25 -4.23 4.35 0.92
N THR A 26 -3.25 3.90 0.15
CA THR A 26 -3.22 4.04 -1.31
C THR A 26 -3.27 2.67 -1.95
N PHE A 27 -4.11 2.52 -2.99
CA PHE A 27 -4.15 1.30 -3.78
C PHE A 27 -3.21 1.39 -4.96
N LEU A 28 -2.26 0.45 -5.04
CA LEU A 28 -1.44 0.27 -6.21
C LEU A 28 -2.11 -0.72 -7.16
N PRO A 29 -2.30 -0.36 -8.45
CA PRO A 29 -2.87 -1.27 -9.42
C PRO A 29 -1.91 -2.43 -9.67
N ALA A 30 -2.47 -3.62 -9.90
CA ALA A 30 -1.65 -4.76 -10.28
C ALA A 30 -1.01 -4.54 -11.65
N ARG A 31 0.32 -4.52 -11.70
CA ARG A 31 1.10 -4.41 -12.94
C ARG A 31 1.79 -5.72 -13.26
N LEU A 32 1.81 -6.07 -14.53
CA LEU A 32 2.42 -7.26 -15.07
C LEU A 32 3.66 -6.87 -15.85
N ARG A 33 4.69 -7.74 -15.84
CA ARG A 33 5.89 -7.61 -16.66
C ARG A 33 6.11 -8.89 -17.45
N CYS A 34 6.33 -8.78 -18.76
CA CYS A 34 6.72 -9.91 -19.60
C CYS A 34 8.18 -10.27 -19.34
N SER A 35 8.46 -11.54 -19.09
CA SER A 35 9.82 -12.01 -18.80
C SER A 35 10.72 -12.03 -20.04
N ALA A 36 10.14 -12.04 -21.25
CA ALA A 36 10.89 -12.11 -22.50
C ALA A 36 11.22 -10.73 -23.10
N CYS A 37 10.28 -9.79 -23.11
CA CYS A 37 10.47 -8.47 -23.71
C CYS A 37 10.56 -7.33 -22.70
N GLY A 38 10.27 -7.59 -21.42
CA GLY A 38 10.32 -6.56 -20.35
C GLY A 38 9.16 -5.57 -20.36
N MET A 39 8.22 -5.65 -21.31
CA MET A 39 7.05 -4.76 -21.35
C MET A 39 6.24 -4.89 -20.06
N GLU A 40 5.76 -3.75 -19.55
CA GLU A 40 4.85 -3.67 -18.43
C GLU A 40 3.48 -3.16 -18.82
N TRP A 41 2.43 -3.74 -18.23
CA TRP A 41 1.06 -3.32 -18.48
C TRP A 41 0.18 -3.57 -17.24
N ASP A 42 -0.95 -2.87 -17.18
CA ASP A 42 -1.92 -3.05 -16.10
C ASP A 42 -2.70 -4.35 -16.30
N ARG A 43 -3.14 -4.95 -15.19
CA ARG A 43 -3.92 -6.19 -15.22
C ARG A 43 -5.32 -5.96 -15.80
N GLY A 44 -5.46 -6.13 -17.11
CA GLY A 44 -6.72 -6.17 -17.85
C GLY A 44 -6.85 -7.46 -18.70
N PRO A 45 -8.04 -7.79 -19.25
CA PRO A 45 -8.21 -8.94 -20.14
C PRO A 45 -7.46 -8.72 -21.47
N PRO A 46 -6.72 -9.72 -22.01
CA PRO A 46 -6.39 -11.03 -21.45
C PRO A 46 -5.30 -10.93 -20.35
N VAL A 47 -5.64 -11.40 -19.16
CA VAL A 47 -4.92 -11.15 -17.89
C VAL A 47 -3.47 -11.64 -17.82
N PHE A 48 -3.01 -12.52 -18.71
CA PHE A 48 -1.66 -13.10 -18.63
C PHE A 48 -1.01 -13.32 -19.99
N ARG A 49 -1.35 -12.50 -21.00
CA ARG A 49 -0.65 -12.49 -22.29
C ARG A 49 0.04 -11.16 -22.49
N CYS A 50 1.29 -11.20 -22.96
CA CYS A 50 1.99 -9.98 -23.34
C CYS A 50 1.25 -9.25 -24.48
N PRO A 51 1.03 -7.93 -24.41
CA PRO A 51 0.42 -7.18 -25.51
C PRO A 51 1.30 -7.10 -26.77
N ALA A 52 2.62 -7.22 -26.61
CA ALA A 52 3.60 -7.11 -27.69
C ALA A 52 3.99 -8.45 -28.34
N GLY A 53 3.44 -9.58 -27.90
CA GLY A 53 3.77 -10.89 -28.46
C GLY A 53 3.01 -12.03 -27.81
N ASP A 54 3.33 -13.27 -28.18
CA ASP A 54 2.59 -14.45 -27.72
C ASP A 54 3.16 -15.12 -26.46
N ASP A 55 4.18 -14.54 -25.81
CA ASP A 55 4.73 -15.12 -24.58
C ASP A 55 3.72 -15.03 -23.42
N VAL A 56 3.64 -16.13 -22.68
CA VAL A 56 2.77 -16.33 -21.51
C VAL A 56 3.54 -16.26 -20.18
N ARG A 57 4.87 -16.12 -20.23
CA ARG A 57 5.72 -15.96 -19.05
C ARG A 57 5.68 -14.52 -18.55
N VAL A 58 4.67 -14.23 -17.72
CA VAL A 58 4.43 -12.92 -17.13
C VAL A 58 4.56 -12.98 -15.61
N ALA A 59 5.17 -11.96 -15.01
CA ALA A 59 5.32 -11.81 -13.57
C ALA A 59 4.46 -10.64 -13.09
N VAL A 60 3.86 -10.76 -11.90
CA VAL A 60 3.23 -9.62 -11.23
C VAL A 60 4.32 -8.81 -10.53
N VAL A 61 4.43 -7.53 -10.84
CA VAL A 61 5.47 -6.63 -10.34
C VAL A 61 4.95 -5.51 -9.45
N SER A 62 3.62 -5.36 -9.35
CA SER A 62 2.96 -4.44 -8.41
C SER A 62 1.53 -4.92 -8.10
N GLY A 63 0.87 -4.34 -7.11
CA GLY A 63 -0.49 -4.65 -6.63
C GLY A 63 -0.56 -5.73 -5.54
N HIS A 64 0.58 -6.03 -4.92
CA HIS A 64 0.73 -6.99 -3.81
C HIS A 64 1.42 -6.38 -2.59
N GLU A 65 1.64 -5.07 -2.60
CA GLU A 65 2.30 -4.31 -1.55
C GLU A 65 1.38 -4.17 -0.34
N PHE A 66 1.95 -4.36 0.84
CA PHE A 66 1.33 -4.06 2.12
C PHE A 66 2.42 -3.54 3.06
N GLU A 67 2.73 -2.26 2.90
CA GLU A 67 3.88 -1.62 3.51
C GLU A 67 3.47 -0.26 4.10
N ILE A 68 4.23 0.20 5.10
CA ILE A 68 4.06 1.55 5.66
C ILE A 68 4.97 2.49 4.87
N GLU A 69 4.38 3.44 4.15
CA GLU A 69 5.12 4.45 3.39
C GLU A 69 5.68 5.55 4.30
N SER A 70 4.86 6.05 5.23
CA SER A 70 5.24 7.12 6.17
C SER A 70 4.46 7.02 7.47
N ILE A 71 4.95 7.73 8.49
CA ILE A 71 4.28 7.94 9.77
C ILE A 71 4.46 9.42 10.13
N ASP A 72 3.36 10.16 10.20
CA ASP A 72 3.35 11.54 10.68
C ASP A 72 3.07 11.57 12.19
N VAL A 73 3.93 12.25 12.94
CA VAL A 73 3.84 12.37 14.40
C VAL A 73 3.71 13.86 14.74
N GLY A 74 2.73 14.20 15.59
CA GLY A 74 2.59 15.55 16.09
C GLY A 74 3.68 15.90 17.10
N GLU A 75 4.14 17.16 17.10
CA GLU A 75 5.03 17.66 18.14
C GLU A 75 4.19 18.14 19.33
N ASP A 76 4.21 17.41 20.44
CA ASP A 76 3.72 17.94 21.71
C ASP A 76 4.80 18.88 22.29
N GLU A 77 4.50 20.18 22.46
CA GLU A 77 5.32 21.09 23.25
C GLU A 77 5.37 20.58 24.70
N VAL A 78 6.44 19.85 25.05
CA VAL A 78 6.75 19.52 26.44
C VAL A 78 7.14 20.82 27.15
N TYR A 79 6.18 21.47 27.80
CA TYR A 79 6.45 22.54 28.78
C TYR A 79 7.17 21.91 29.98
N VAL A 80 8.50 21.81 29.90
CA VAL A 80 9.34 21.52 31.05
C VAL A 80 9.31 22.78 31.94
N SER A 81 8.48 22.75 32.98
CA SER A 81 8.58 23.71 34.08
C SER A 81 9.96 23.55 34.72
N ARG A 82 10.89 24.41 34.33
CA ARG A 82 12.17 24.56 35.03
C ARG A 82 11.93 25.19 36.41
N PRO A 83 12.66 24.73 37.44
CA PRO A 83 12.56 25.29 38.80
C PRO A 83 13.00 26.75 38.87
#